data_AF-A0A968APG6-F1
#
_entry.id   AF-A0A968APG6-F1
#
_cell.length_a   1.000
_cell.length_b   1.000
_cell.length_c   1.000
_cell.angle_alpha   90.00
_cell.angle_beta   90.00
_cell.angle_gamma   90.00
#
_symmetry.space_group_name_H-M   'P 1'
#
loop_
_entity.id
_entity.type
_entity.pdbx_description
1 polymer ?
#
loop_
_entity_poly.entity_id
_entity_poly.type
_entity_poly.pdbx_seq_one_letter_code
_entity_poly.pdbx_strand_id
1 'polypeptide(L)' 'DLDVGISFLPREYPQLDFEPFLQEGLLLIVHPDHPMAAQKKIKVNQLEEISLALLSGNYHTRKIWDKAAKKANIDPEVTV' A
#
# COMPACT_ATOMS: atom_id res chain seq x y z
N ASP A 1 18.31 -23.30 -4.11
CA ASP A 1 17.82 -22.76 -5.39
C ASP A 1 16.39 -22.30 -5.26
N LEU A 2 16.05 -21.25 -6.02
CA LEU A 2 14.70 -20.70 -6.12
C LEU A 2 14.34 -20.74 -7.60
N ASP A 3 13.35 -21.55 -7.97
CA ASP A 3 12.96 -21.74 -9.36
C ASP A 3 11.97 -20.67 -9.84
N VAL A 4 11.10 -20.18 -8.93
CA VAL A 4 10.05 -19.19 -9.22
C VAL A 4 9.91 -18.23 -8.04
N GLY A 5 9.71 -16.95 -8.34
CA GLY A 5 9.41 -15.91 -7.36
C GLY A 5 8.18 -15.08 -7.77
N ILE A 6 7.40 -14.65 -6.78
CA ILE A 6 6.30 -13.70 -6.96
C ILE A 6 6.73 -12.37 -6.34
N SER A 7 6.72 -11.31 -7.13
CA SER A 7 7.16 -9.98 -6.71
C SER A 7 6.42 -8.89 -7.48
N PHE A 8 6.56 -7.64 -7.01
CA PHE A 8 6.09 -6.45 -7.71
C PHE A 8 6.92 -6.16 -8.98
N LEU A 9 6.24 -5.67 -10.03
CA LEU A 9 6.77 -5.38 -11.37
C LEU A 9 7.66 -4.11 -11.44
N PRO A 10 8.60 -4.06 -12.41
CA PRO A 10 9.86 -4.76 -12.32
C PRO A 10 10.94 -3.85 -11.69
N ARG A 11 11.89 -4.49 -11.02
CA ARG A 11 13.25 -3.96 -10.91
C ARG A 11 14.04 -4.57 -12.06
N GLU A 12 14.90 -3.79 -12.71
CA GLU A 12 15.68 -4.27 -13.86
C GLU A 12 16.60 -5.42 -13.43
N TYR A 13 16.24 -6.64 -13.80
CA TYR A 13 17.01 -7.86 -13.56
C TYR A 13 17.21 -8.58 -14.89
N PRO A 14 18.29 -8.29 -15.64
CA PRO A 14 18.51 -8.82 -16.98
C PRO A 14 18.59 -10.35 -17.09
N GLN A 15 18.71 -11.06 -15.97
CA GLN A 15 18.83 -12.52 -15.91
C GLN A 15 17.52 -13.22 -15.52
N LEU A 16 16.43 -12.47 -15.32
CA LEU A 16 15.13 -13.01 -14.91
C LEU A 16 14.08 -12.69 -15.97
N ASP A 17 13.24 -13.68 -16.25
CA ASP A 17 12.02 -13.49 -17.02
C ASP A 17 10.88 -13.08 -16.08
N PHE A 18 10.02 -12.15 -16.55
CA PHE A 18 8.89 -11.63 -15.77
C PHE A 18 7.60 -11.77 -16.56
N GLU A 19 6.59 -12.37 -15.91
CA GLU A 19 5.23 -12.46 -16.43
C GLU A 19 4.25 -11.68 -15.54
N PRO A 20 3.37 -10.83 -16.10
CA PRO A 20 2.31 -10.19 -15.33
C PRO A 20 1.38 -11.24 -14.72
N PHE A 21 1.31 -11.27 -13.39
CA PHE A 21 0.51 -12.28 -12.68
C PHE A 21 -0.83 -11.74 -12.19
N LEU A 22 -0.81 -10.65 -11.40
CA LEU A 22 -2.01 -10.05 -10.83
C LEU A 22 -1.89 -8.53 -10.76
N GLN A 23 -3.04 -7.87 -10.77
CA GLN A 23 -3.15 -6.46 -10.43
C GLN A 23 -3.76 -6.33 -9.04
N GLU A 24 -3.04 -5.70 -8.12
CA GLU A 24 -3.52 -5.40 -6.78
C GLU A 24 -3.54 -3.90 -6.51
N GLY A 25 -4.46 -3.49 -5.64
CA GLY A 25 -4.59 -2.13 -5.16
C GLY A 25 -4.60 -2.09 -3.63
N LEU A 26 -4.09 -0.99 -3.06
CA LEU A 26 -4.22 -0.77 -1.63
C LEU A 26 -5.67 -0.48 -1.25
N LEU A 27 -6.16 -1.15 -0.22
CA LEU A 27 -7.48 -0.95 0.35
C LEU A 27 -7.34 -0.42 1.79
N LEU A 28 -8.27 0.44 2.20
CA LEU A 28 -8.43 0.79 3.61
C LEU A 28 -9.25 -0.30 4.29
N ILE A 29 -8.67 -0.93 5.31
CA ILE A 29 -9.33 -1.95 6.13
C ILE A 29 -9.65 -1.31 7.48
N VAL A 30 -10.92 -1.38 7.89
CA VAL A 30 -11.43 -0.80 9.14
C VAL A 30 -12.44 -1.74 9.79
N HIS A 31 -12.64 -1.59 11.11
CA HIS A 31 -13.75 -2.23 11.81
C HIS A 31 -15.11 -1.76 11.24
N PRO A 32 -16.18 -2.59 11.23
CA PRO A 32 -17.50 -2.18 10.74
C PRO A 32 -18.09 -0.92 11.39
N ASP A 33 -17.74 -0.66 12.66
CA ASP A 33 -18.20 0.53 13.40
C ASP A 33 -17.32 1.78 13.17
N HIS A 34 -16.25 1.67 12.39
CA HIS A 34 -15.39 2.81 12.09
C HIS A 34 -16.14 3.83 11.22
N PRO A 35 -15.98 5.16 11.43
CA PRO A 35 -16.69 6.19 10.67
C PRO A 35 -16.56 6.06 9.14
N MET A 36 -15.43 5.54 8.66
CA MET A 36 -15.18 5.32 7.22
C MET A 36 -15.79 4.02 6.66
N ALA A 37 -16.34 3.12 7.49
CA ALA A 37 -16.88 1.84 7.02
C ALA A 37 -18.09 2.00 6.09
N ALA A 38 -18.84 3.10 6.22
CA ALA A 38 -19.95 3.43 5.32
C ALA A 38 -19.49 3.89 3.92
N GLN A 39 -18.20 4.20 3.74
CA GLN A 39 -17.66 4.74 2.50
C GLN A 39 -17.22 3.60 1.57
N LYS A 40 -17.83 3.52 0.37
CA LYS A 40 -17.41 2.56 -0.66
C LYS A 40 -16.06 2.89 -1.29
N LYS A 41 -15.68 4.17 -1.24
CA LYS A 41 -14.42 4.72 -1.77
C LYS A 41 -14.02 5.90 -0.92
N ILE A 42 -12.72 6.09 -0.76
CA ILE A 42 -12.14 7.22 -0.05
C ILE A 42 -11.05 7.86 -0.90
N LYS A 43 -10.77 9.13 -0.65
CA LYS A 43 -9.59 9.83 -1.16
C LYS A 43 -8.47 9.71 -0.13
N VAL A 44 -7.24 9.61 -0.60
CA VAL A 44 -6.05 9.49 0.28
C VAL A 44 -5.99 10.64 1.28
N ASN A 45 -6.30 11.88 0.86
CA ASN A 45 -6.25 13.05 1.74
C ASN A 45 -7.24 13.01 2.92
N GLN A 46 -8.27 12.18 2.88
CA GLN A 46 -9.19 11.99 4.01
C GLN A 46 -8.54 11.22 5.17
N LEU A 47 -7.35 10.66 4.95
CA LEU A 47 -6.64 9.84 5.92
C LEU A 47 -5.73 10.65 6.85
N GLU A 48 -5.52 11.95 6.60
CA GLU A 48 -4.72 12.85 7.47
C GLU A 48 -5.21 12.80 8.93
N GLU A 49 -6.52 12.74 9.12
CA GLU A 49 -7.17 12.87 10.44
C GLU A 49 -7.33 11.54 11.19
N ILE A 50 -6.78 10.43 10.67
CA ILE A 50 -6.88 9.12 11.33
C ILE A 50 -5.51 8.50 11.56
N SER A 51 -5.35 7.84 12.70
CA SER A 51 -4.16 7.05 13.01
C SER A 51 -4.17 5.75 12.20
N LEU A 52 -3.09 5.47 11.48
CA LEU A 52 -2.95 4.30 10.60
C LEU A 52 -2.02 3.26 11.22
N ALA A 53 -2.52 2.02 11.36
CA ALA A 53 -1.68 0.87 11.67
C ALA A 53 -1.02 0.37 10.37
N LEU A 54 0.27 0.64 10.18
CA LEU A 54 0.98 0.32 8.93
C LEU A 54 2.21 -0.54 9.17
N LEU A 55 2.58 -1.31 8.14
CA LEU A 55 3.87 -1.99 8.10
C LEU A 55 5.03 -1.00 8.23
N SER A 56 6.19 -1.51 8.69
CA SER A 56 7.42 -0.73 8.76
C SER A 56 7.90 -0.29 7.36
N GLY A 57 8.73 0.75 7.31
CA GLY A 57 9.29 1.32 6.07
C GLY A 57 10.10 0.35 5.19
N ASN A 58 10.41 -0.84 5.70
CA ASN A 58 11.15 -1.86 4.97
C ASN A 58 10.29 -2.61 3.95
N TYR A 59 8.96 -2.61 4.12
CA TYR A 59 8.05 -3.31 3.23
C TYR A 59 7.76 -2.52 1.94
N HIS A 60 7.69 -3.20 0.80
CA HIS A 60 7.39 -2.53 -0.46
C HIS A 60 5.99 -1.91 -0.47
N THR A 61 5.00 -2.61 0.10
CA THR A 61 3.64 -2.10 0.31
C THR A 61 3.63 -0.77 1.06
N ARG A 62 4.46 -0.63 2.11
CA ARG A 62 4.62 0.63 2.85
C ARG A 62 5.16 1.74 1.96
N LYS A 63 6.16 1.45 1.12
CA LYS A 63 6.71 2.42 0.16
C LYS A 63 5.70 2.85 -0.91
N ILE A 64 4.77 1.97 -1.30
CA ILE A 64 3.66 2.32 -2.21
C ILE A 64 2.72 3.32 -1.51
N TRP A 65 2.36 3.05 -0.25
CA TRP A 65 1.58 3.98 0.57
C TRP A 65 2.26 5.34 0.73
N ASP A 66 3.54 5.37 1.12
CA ASP A 66 4.28 6.62 1.35
C ASP A 66 4.31 7.51 0.10
N LYS A 67 4.42 6.91 -1.09
CA LYS A 67 4.32 7.63 -2.37
C LYS A 67 2.93 8.23 -2.59
N ALA A 68 1.87 7.49 -2.24
CA ALA A 68 0.49 7.96 -2.36
C ALA A 68 0.20 9.11 -1.37
N ALA A 69 0.63 8.98 -0.11
CA ALA A 69 0.53 10.00 0.92
C ALA A 69 1.27 11.27 0.52
N LYS A 70 2.53 11.15 0.07
CA LYS A 70 3.33 12.27 -0.44
C LYS A 70 2.65 12.97 -1.63
N LYS A 71 2.07 12.22 -2.56
CA LYS A 71 1.35 12.78 -3.72
C LYS A 71 0.08 13.52 -3.30
N ALA A 72 -0.57 13.07 -2.23
CA ALA A 72 -1.74 13.72 -1.64
C ALA A 72 -1.40 14.85 -0.66
N ASN A 73 -0.11 15.06 -0.36
CA ASN A 73 0.41 16.04 0.59
C ASN A 73 -0.18 15.88 2.00
N ILE A 74 -0.12 14.65 2.53
CA ILE A 74 -0.56 14.27 3.88
C ILE A 74 0.57 13.57 4.65
N ASP A 75 0.53 13.67 5.98
CA ASP A 75 1.44 13.01 6.92
C ASP A 75 0.66 12.49 8.15
N PRO A 76 -0.21 11.48 7.96
CA PRO A 76 -1.06 10.97 9.04
C PRO A 76 -0.24 10.27 10.12
N GLU A 77 -0.78 10.24 11.34
CA GLU A 77 -0.17 9.51 12.45
C GLU A 77 -0.07 8.01 12.11
N VAL A 78 1.12 7.43 12.25
CA VAL A 78 1.37 6.00 12.03
C VAL A 78 1.69 5.30 13.34
N THR A 79 0.91 4.28 13.68
CA THR A 79 1.10 3.43 14.86
C THR A 79 1.48 2.00 14.44
N VAL A 80 2.08 1.24 15.36
CA VAL A 80 2.63 -0.12 15.13
C VAL A 80 1.98 -1.11 16.07
#